data_AF-A0A1F5P9D1-F1
#
_entry.id   AF-A0A1F5P9D1-F1
#
_cell.length_a   1.000
_cell.length_b   1.000
_cell.length_c   1.000
_cell.angle_alpha   90.00
_cell.angle_beta   90.00
_cell.angle_gamma   90.00
#
_symmetry.space_group_name_H-M   'P 1'
#
loop_
_entity.id
_entity.type
_entity.pdbx_description
1 polymer ?
#
loop_
_entity_poly.entity_id
_entity_poly.type
_entity_poly.pdbx_seq_one_letter_code
_entity_poly.pdbx_strand_id
1 'polypeptide(L)'
;MTSDDIVIDRVDENDRVLGPISRKNIYRENASFRTSHIFVFNSKGELLLQKLASTRERYPGKWGSSVAGYVISGESYEQAAKRKLMDELGVSSSGAKLQTIGKTFIQDEGRKKFITLYRTDHDGGFKPDSEQIDEVKFFALKKIEEMRKDNPDEFTPNFLYLLDFYTNQKK
;
A
#
# COMPACT_ATOMS: atom_id res chain seq x y z
N MET A 1 -13.42 -3.32 15.08
CA MET A 1 -12.22 -2.75 15.73
C MET A 1 -11.95 -1.44 15.03
N THR A 2 -11.85 -0.34 15.76
CA THR A 2 -11.45 0.93 15.12
C THR A 2 -9.98 0.84 14.72
N SER A 3 -9.57 1.62 13.72
CA SER A 3 -8.18 1.66 13.23
C SER A 3 -7.15 1.99 14.33
N ASP A 4 -7.59 2.49 15.49
CA ASP A 4 -6.76 2.92 16.62
C ASP A 4 -6.29 1.79 17.54
N ASP A 5 -6.93 0.62 17.47
CA ASP A 5 -6.55 -0.55 18.27
C ASP A 5 -5.51 -1.44 17.58
N ILE A 6 -5.11 -1.08 16.35
CA ILE A 6 -4.11 -1.83 15.59
C ILE A 6 -2.76 -1.71 16.30
N VAL A 7 -2.18 -2.86 16.64
CA VAL A 7 -0.81 -2.96 17.17
C VAL A 7 0.12 -3.36 16.03
N ILE A 8 1.18 -2.58 15.84
CA ILE A 8 2.21 -2.83 14.83
C ILE A 8 3.58 -2.94 15.51
N ASP A 9 4.62 -3.27 14.77
CA ASP A 9 5.99 -3.21 15.30
C ASP A 9 6.63 -1.84 15.01
N ARG A 10 7.23 -1.24 16.04
CA ARG A 10 8.25 -0.20 15.85
C ARG A 10 9.58 -0.87 15.49
N VAL A 11 10.35 -0.21 14.63
CA VAL A 11 11.59 -0.77 14.09
C VAL A 11 12.74 0.21 14.17
N ASP A 12 13.96 -0.33 14.14
CA ASP A 12 15.19 0.46 14.03
C ASP A 12 15.43 0.96 12.59
N GLU A 13 16.51 1.70 12.40
CA GLU A 13 16.94 2.26 11.11
C GLU A 13 17.30 1.23 10.02
N ASN A 14 17.45 -0.04 10.41
CA ASN A 14 17.78 -1.19 9.58
C ASN A 14 16.60 -2.16 9.41
N ASP A 15 15.40 -1.74 9.81
CA ASP A 15 14.18 -2.53 9.82
C ASP A 15 14.25 -3.78 10.72
N ARG A 16 14.87 -3.69 11.90
CA ARG A 16 14.79 -4.71 12.95
C ARG A 16 13.71 -4.35 13.96
N VAL A 17 12.93 -5.35 14.40
CA VAL A 17 11.83 -5.14 15.36
C VAL A 17 12.39 -4.72 16.71
N LEU A 18 11.89 -3.62 17.26
CA LEU A 18 12.17 -3.15 18.62
C LEU A 18 11.03 -3.47 19.60
N GLY A 19 9.87 -3.89 19.10
CA GLY A 19 8.71 -4.30 19.88
C GLY A 19 7.40 -3.70 19.38
N PRO A 20 6.27 -4.11 19.95
CA PRO A 20 4.95 -3.64 19.56
C PRO A 20 4.70 -2.19 19.98
N ILE A 21 3.91 -1.47 19.18
CA ILE A 21 3.39 -0.13 19.46
C ILE A 21 1.97 -0.02 18.89
N SER A 22 1.08 0.69 19.59
CA SER A 22 -0.23 1.05 19.02
C SER A 22 -0.06 2.02 17.85
N ARG A 23 -0.80 1.84 16.76
CA ARG A 23 -0.74 2.67 15.56
C ARG A 23 -0.86 4.16 15.87
N LYS A 24 -1.76 4.52 16.78
CA LYS A 24 -1.99 5.92 17.18
C LYS A 24 -0.78 6.57 17.87
N ASN A 25 0.14 5.77 18.41
CA ASN A 25 1.33 6.25 19.10
C ASN A 25 2.55 6.39 18.18
N ILE A 26 2.52 5.89 16.93
CA ILE A 26 3.65 5.98 15.98
C ILE A 26 4.15 7.41 15.86
N TYR A 27 3.22 8.34 15.63
CA TYR A 27 3.52 9.75 15.41
C TYR A 27 4.04 10.42 16.68
N ARG A 28 3.38 10.14 17.82
CA ARG A 28 3.74 10.70 19.14
C ARG A 28 5.11 10.24 19.63
N GLU A 29 5.47 8.99 19.37
CA GLU A 29 6.73 8.38 19.83
C GLU A 29 7.84 8.40 18.76
N ASN A 30 7.58 9.08 17.64
CA ASN A 30 8.48 9.17 16.49
C ASN A 30 9.04 7.80 16.03
N ALA A 31 8.18 6.77 16.05
CA ALA A 31 8.59 5.41 15.78
C ALA A 31 8.63 5.14 14.26
N SER A 32 9.72 4.54 13.78
CA SER A 32 9.75 3.96 12.44
C SER A 32 8.92 2.69 12.40
N PHE A 33 8.29 2.40 11.26
CA PHE A 33 7.31 1.32 11.14
C PHE A 33 7.28 0.70 9.74
N ARG A 34 6.47 -0.36 9.59
CA ARG A 34 6.39 -1.18 8.38
C ARG A 34 5.02 -1.11 7.71
N THR A 35 5.01 -1.01 6.38
CA THR A 35 3.82 -1.21 5.56
C THR A 35 4.13 -2.17 4.40
N SER A 36 3.08 -2.79 3.87
CA SER A 36 3.13 -3.55 2.63
C SER A 36 2.27 -2.86 1.59
N HIS A 37 2.72 -2.92 0.33
CA HIS A 37 1.97 -2.40 -0.81
C HIS A 37 1.89 -3.47 -1.89
N ILE A 38 0.78 -3.53 -2.61
CA ILE A 38 0.61 -4.43 -3.76
C ILE A 38 0.22 -3.61 -4.98
N PHE A 39 0.87 -3.93 -6.10
CA PHE A 39 0.42 -3.55 -7.44
C PHE A 39 -0.26 -4.74 -8.10
N VAL A 40 -1.55 -4.60 -8.37
CA VAL A 40 -2.38 -5.59 -9.08
C VAL A 40 -2.45 -5.20 -10.54
N PHE A 41 -1.99 -6.08 -11.43
CA PHE A 41 -2.11 -5.90 -12.87
C PHE A 41 -3.20 -6.81 -13.43
N ASN A 42 -3.91 -6.37 -14.46
CA ASN A 42 -4.76 -7.27 -15.24
C ASN A 42 -3.99 -7.90 -16.41
N SER A 43 -4.62 -8.82 -17.12
CA SER A 43 -4.11 -9.50 -18.31
C SER A 43 -3.75 -8.55 -19.47
N LYS A 44 -4.24 -7.31 -19.45
CA LYS A 44 -3.90 -6.25 -20.42
C LYS A 44 -2.66 -5.45 -20.02
N GLY A 45 -2.06 -5.74 -18.87
CA GLY A 45 -0.92 -5.00 -18.33
C GLY A 45 -1.29 -3.64 -17.73
N GLU A 46 -2.57 -3.41 -17.43
CA GLU A 46 -3.05 -2.21 -16.75
C GLU A 46 -2.92 -2.38 -15.23
N LEU A 47 -2.55 -1.30 -14.54
CA LEU A 47 -2.40 -1.28 -13.08
C LEU A 47 -3.71 -0.84 -12.42
N LEU A 48 -4.18 -1.62 -11.45
CA LEU A 48 -5.31 -1.25 -10.60
C LEU A 48 -4.88 -0.15 -9.63
N LEU A 49 -5.61 0.95 -9.59
CA LEU A 49 -5.50 1.95 -8.53
C LEU A 49 -6.76 1.95 -7.69
N GLN A 50 -6.61 2.27 -6.41
CA GLN A 50 -7.74 2.55 -5.51
C GLN A 50 -7.87 4.05 -5.32
N LYS A 51 -9.09 4.57 -5.38
CA LYS A 51 -9.42 5.91 -4.92
C LYS A 51 -9.79 5.81 -3.45
N LEU A 52 -8.96 6.41 -2.60
CA LEU A 52 -9.16 6.37 -1.15
C LEU A 52 -10.46 7.04 -0.76
N ALA A 53 -11.22 6.42 0.13
CA ALA A 53 -12.49 6.96 0.58
C ALA A 53 -12.33 8.37 1.15
N SER A 54 -13.31 9.24 0.89
CA SER A 54 -13.34 10.61 1.42
C SER A 54 -13.28 10.69 2.95
N THR A 55 -13.64 9.61 3.65
CA THR A 55 -13.59 9.46 5.11
C THR A 55 -12.21 9.08 5.66
N ARG A 56 -11.24 8.78 4.79
CA ARG A 56 -9.87 8.40 5.20
C ARG A 56 -9.15 9.57 5.87
N GLU A 57 -8.50 9.30 6.99
CA GLU A 57 -7.68 10.26 7.74
C GLU A 57 -6.53 10.84 6.88
N ARG A 58 -5.91 10.01 6.04
CA ARG A 58 -4.82 10.42 5.15
C ARG A 58 -5.23 10.29 3.69
N TYR A 59 -4.99 11.38 2.94
CA TYR A 59 -5.15 11.47 1.49
C TYR A 59 -6.56 11.12 0.98
N PRO A 60 -7.64 11.66 1.58
CA PRO A 60 -9.00 11.39 1.14
C PRO A 60 -9.19 11.75 -0.33
N GLY A 61 -9.87 10.88 -1.09
CA GLY A 61 -10.19 11.08 -2.51
C GLY A 61 -9.02 10.90 -3.49
N LYS A 62 -7.81 10.60 -3.02
CA LYS A 62 -6.63 10.42 -3.88
C LYS A 62 -6.48 8.98 -4.39
N TRP A 63 -5.86 8.83 -5.55
CA TRP A 63 -5.44 7.54 -6.12
C TRP A 63 -4.19 6.98 -5.44
N GLY A 64 -4.27 5.74 -4.96
CA GLY A 64 -3.20 5.03 -4.27
C GLY A 64 -2.81 3.71 -4.93
N SER A 65 -1.83 3.02 -4.32
CA SER A 65 -1.49 1.64 -4.66
C SER A 65 -2.73 0.75 -4.62
N SER A 66 -2.77 -0.32 -5.42
CA SER A 66 -3.92 -1.22 -5.51
C SER A 66 -4.40 -1.71 -4.14
N VAL A 67 -3.44 -2.04 -3.27
CA VAL A 67 -3.66 -2.37 -1.85
C VAL A 67 -2.48 -1.80 -1.06
N ALA A 68 -2.75 -1.28 0.14
CA ALA A 68 -1.71 -0.86 1.06
C ALA A 68 -2.15 -1.03 2.51
N GLY A 69 -1.23 -1.39 3.40
CA GLY A 69 -1.55 -1.43 4.82
C GLY A 69 -0.36 -1.67 5.72
N TYR A 70 -0.57 -1.40 7.00
CA TYR A 70 0.40 -1.69 8.05
C TYR A 70 0.66 -3.19 8.17
N VAL A 71 1.91 -3.53 8.51
CA VAL A 71 2.26 -4.86 8.98
C VAL A 71 1.91 -4.92 10.47
N ILE A 72 0.94 -5.76 10.83
CA ILE A 72 0.54 -5.93 12.23
C ILE A 72 1.67 -6.62 12.99
N SER A 73 1.80 -6.34 14.29
CA SER A 73 2.85 -6.92 15.11
C SER A 73 2.85 -8.46 15.00
N GLY A 74 4.03 -9.03 14.73
CA GLY A 74 4.20 -10.47 14.50
C GLY A 74 3.88 -10.95 13.07
N GLU A 75 3.34 -10.10 12.19
CA GLU A 75 3.20 -10.43 10.76
C GLU A 75 4.52 -10.22 10.00
N SER A 76 4.77 -11.08 9.01
CA SER A 76 5.66 -10.75 7.90
C SER A 76 4.98 -9.78 6.93
N TYR A 77 5.79 -9.10 6.11
CA TYR A 77 5.28 -8.24 5.04
C TYR A 77 4.33 -8.98 4.08
N GLU A 78 4.60 -10.25 3.78
CA GLU A 78 3.78 -11.03 2.86
C GLU A 78 2.44 -11.42 3.48
N GLN A 79 2.42 -11.76 4.77
CA GLN A 79 1.18 -12.00 5.51
C GLN A 79 0.30 -10.74 5.53
N ALA A 80 0.89 -9.58 5.84
CA ALA A 80 0.18 -8.30 5.82
C ALA A 80 -0.39 -7.99 4.42
N ALA A 81 0.39 -8.22 3.37
CA ALA A 81 -0.02 -8.03 1.99
C ALA A 81 -1.22 -8.94 1.62
N LYS A 82 -1.13 -10.24 1.92
CA LYS A 82 -2.20 -11.21 1.66
C LYS A 82 -3.48 -10.89 2.43
N ARG A 83 -3.35 -10.53 3.71
CA ARG A 83 -4.49 -10.12 4.54
C ARG A 83 -5.18 -8.90 3.94
N LYS A 84 -4.43 -7.82 3.67
CA LYS A 84 -4.99 -6.60 3.10
C LYS A 84 -5.58 -6.80 1.70
N LEU A 85 -5.02 -7.70 0.89
CA LEU A 85 -5.58 -8.04 -0.42
C LEU A 85 -6.96 -8.67 -0.30
N MET A 86 -7.15 -9.54 0.69
CA MET A 86 -8.47 -10.10 1.00
C MET A 86 -9.39 -9.05 1.61
N ASP A 87 -8.93 -8.31 2.62
CA ASP A 87 -9.75 -7.33 3.36
C ASP A 87 -10.25 -6.20 2.45
N GLU A 88 -9.38 -5.64 1.61
CA GLU A 88 -9.70 -4.45 0.80
C GLU A 88 -10.32 -4.78 -0.54
N LEU A 89 -9.97 -5.91 -1.17
CA LEU A 89 -10.42 -6.24 -2.54
C LEU A 89 -11.19 -7.56 -2.64
N GLY A 90 -11.33 -8.33 -1.55
CA GLY A 90 -11.99 -9.64 -1.56
C GLY A 90 -11.23 -10.71 -2.36
N VAL A 91 -9.94 -10.52 -2.63
CA VAL A 91 -9.14 -11.44 -3.44
C VAL A 91 -8.45 -12.46 -2.53
N SER A 92 -8.79 -13.73 -2.69
CA SER A 92 -8.18 -14.80 -1.91
C SER A 92 -6.70 -15.02 -2.27
N SER A 93 -5.86 -15.05 -1.25
CA SER A 93 -4.43 -15.38 -1.38
C SER A 93 -4.17 -16.82 -1.81
N SER A 94 -5.18 -17.71 -1.76
CA SER A 94 -5.07 -19.06 -2.33
C SER A 94 -5.01 -19.06 -3.86
N GLY A 95 -5.47 -17.99 -4.52
CA GLY A 95 -5.43 -17.82 -5.98
C GLY A 95 -4.41 -16.79 -6.46
N ALA A 96 -4.05 -15.80 -5.62
CA ALA A 96 -3.12 -14.74 -6.00
C ALA A 96 -1.68 -15.03 -5.53
N LYS A 97 -0.78 -15.36 -6.48
CA LYS A 97 0.65 -15.48 -6.20
C LYS A 97 1.27 -14.08 -6.09
N LEU A 98 1.65 -13.69 -4.87
CA LEU A 98 2.40 -12.45 -4.66
C LEU A 98 3.87 -12.63 -5.09
N GLN A 99 4.28 -11.87 -6.09
CA GLN A 99 5.68 -11.70 -6.46
C GLN A 99 6.26 -10.54 -5.65
N THR A 100 7.38 -10.78 -4.96
CA THR A 100 8.12 -9.68 -4.31
C THR A 100 8.84 -8.87 -5.37
N ILE A 101 8.59 -7.55 -5.41
CA ILE A 101 9.34 -6.61 -6.25
C ILE A 101 10.57 -6.13 -5.49
N GLY A 102 10.40 -5.70 -4.25
CA GLY A 102 11.53 -5.32 -3.43
C GLY A 102 11.15 -4.54 -2.19
N LYS A 103 12.17 -4.17 -1.43
CA LYS A 103 12.04 -3.44 -0.18
C LYS A 103 12.68 -2.06 -0.31
N THR A 104 11.99 -1.06 0.22
CA THR A 104 12.40 0.34 0.22
C THR A 104 11.91 1.04 1.49
N PHE A 105 12.18 2.32 1.65
CA PHE A 105 11.57 3.15 2.69
C PHE A 105 11.36 4.57 2.19
N ILE A 106 10.39 5.26 2.79
CA ILE A 106 10.23 6.71 2.63
C ILE A 106 10.36 7.41 3.99
N GLN A 107 10.76 8.67 3.95
CA GLN A 107 10.73 9.54 5.13
C GLN A 107 9.30 10.04 5.35
N ASP A 108 8.75 9.84 6.55
CA ASP A 108 7.38 10.23 6.93
C ASP A 108 7.46 11.06 8.23
N GLU A 109 7.86 12.34 8.12
CA GLU A 109 8.07 13.28 9.25
C GLU A 109 9.24 12.90 10.17
N GLY A 110 10.42 12.61 9.60
CA GLY A 110 11.64 12.32 10.38
C GLY A 110 11.75 10.88 10.89
N ARG A 111 10.82 10.01 10.50
CA ARG A 111 10.82 8.57 10.75
C ARG A 111 10.77 7.79 9.44
N LYS A 112 11.33 6.58 9.44
CA LYS A 112 11.29 5.69 8.28
C LYS A 112 9.99 4.89 8.27
N LYS A 113 9.28 4.96 7.15
CA LYS A 113 8.24 4.01 6.81
C LYS A 113 8.83 2.99 5.84
N PHE A 114 9.16 1.80 6.34
CA PHE A 114 9.67 0.69 5.53
C PHE A 114 8.54 0.04 4.75
N ILE A 115 8.79 -0.21 3.46
CA ILE A 115 7.80 -0.70 2.52
C ILE A 115 8.37 -1.92 1.80
N THR A 116 7.63 -3.03 1.80
CA THR A 116 7.83 -4.07 0.79
C THR A 116 6.75 -3.95 -0.28
N LEU A 117 7.16 -3.83 -1.54
CA LEU A 117 6.28 -3.79 -2.69
C LEU A 117 6.14 -5.20 -3.28
N TYR A 118 4.89 -5.60 -3.48
CA TYR A 118 4.52 -6.83 -4.14
C TYR A 118 3.79 -6.55 -5.45
N ARG A 119 3.77 -7.56 -6.32
CA ARG A 119 2.96 -7.61 -7.53
C ARG A 119 2.09 -8.86 -7.53
N THR A 120 0.89 -8.75 -8.07
CA THR A 120 0.07 -9.91 -8.47
C THR A 120 -0.71 -9.59 -9.73
N ASP A 121 -1.21 -10.63 -10.39
CA ASP A 121 -2.09 -10.51 -11.55
C ASP A 121 -3.53 -10.91 -11.19
N HIS A 122 -4.51 -10.09 -11.54
CA HIS A 122 -5.94 -10.34 -11.34
C HIS A 122 -6.80 -9.45 -12.26
N ASP A 123 -7.79 -10.01 -12.96
CA ASP A 123 -8.56 -9.29 -13.98
C ASP A 123 -9.79 -8.52 -13.47
N GLY A 124 -10.30 -8.83 -12.28
CA GLY A 124 -11.52 -8.18 -11.77
C GLY A 124 -12.21 -8.97 -10.66
N GLY A 125 -13.53 -8.83 -10.52
CA GLY A 125 -14.29 -9.53 -9.46
C GLY A 125 -13.98 -9.03 -8.05
N PHE A 126 -13.41 -7.83 -7.95
CA PHE A 126 -13.07 -7.21 -6.68
C PHE A 126 -14.34 -6.90 -5.88
N LYS A 127 -14.22 -7.00 -4.57
CA LYS A 127 -15.21 -6.53 -3.61
C LYS A 127 -14.54 -5.47 -2.74
N PRO A 128 -14.45 -4.22 -3.23
CA PRO A 128 -13.82 -3.14 -2.49
C PRO A 128 -14.49 -2.94 -1.14
N ASP A 129 -13.70 -2.78 -0.08
CA ASP A 129 -14.23 -2.32 1.20
C ASP A 129 -14.68 -0.86 1.09
N SER A 130 -15.99 -0.65 1.06
CA SER A 130 -16.62 0.66 0.89
C SER A 130 -16.34 1.65 2.03
N GLU A 131 -15.88 1.18 3.20
CA GLU A 131 -15.44 2.10 4.27
C GLU A 131 -14.07 2.73 3.96
N GLN A 132 -13.27 2.07 3.13
CA GLN A 132 -11.87 2.38 2.88
C GLN A 132 -11.61 2.91 1.47
N ILE A 133 -12.46 2.54 0.51
CA ILE A 133 -12.26 2.70 -0.93
C ILE A 133 -13.54 3.22 -1.60
N ASP A 134 -13.44 4.36 -2.28
CA ASP A 134 -14.54 4.92 -3.07
C ASP A 134 -14.63 4.25 -4.46
N GLU A 135 -13.49 3.92 -5.06
CA GLU A 135 -13.42 3.39 -6.41
C GLU A 135 -12.16 2.53 -6.60
N VAL A 136 -12.25 1.49 -7.43
CA VAL A 136 -11.07 0.81 -7.98
C VAL A 136 -11.12 0.83 -9.49
N LYS A 137 -10.00 1.12 -10.15
CA LYS A 137 -9.96 1.25 -11.60
C LYS A 137 -8.61 0.87 -12.18
N PHE A 138 -8.65 0.14 -13.29
CA PHE A 138 -7.47 -0.18 -14.07
C PHE A 138 -7.07 1.00 -14.97
N PHE A 139 -5.78 1.27 -15.01
CA PHE A 139 -5.18 2.26 -15.89
C PHE A 139 -3.94 1.69 -16.56
N ALA A 140 -3.79 1.94 -17.86
CA ALA A 140 -2.49 1.74 -18.52
C ALA A 140 -1.43 2.60 -17.83
N LEU A 141 -0.21 2.08 -17.66
CA LEU A 141 0.89 2.83 -17.03
C LEU A 141 1.15 4.17 -17.71
N LYS A 142 1.06 4.23 -19.05
CA LYS A 142 1.17 5.48 -19.81
C LYS A 142 0.11 6.50 -19.40
N LYS A 143 -1.13 6.06 -19.15
CA LYS A 143 -2.21 6.94 -18.72
C LYS A 143 -1.97 7.47 -17.30
N ILE A 144 -1.42 6.65 -16.41
CA ILE A 144 -1.03 7.08 -15.06
C ILE A 144 0.04 8.18 -15.16
N GLU A 145 1.04 8.02 -16.04
CA GLU A 145 2.06 9.06 -16.25
C GLU A 145 1.49 10.35 -16.85
N GLU A 146 0.51 10.26 -17.76
CA GLU A 146 -0.21 11.43 -18.27
C GLU A 146 -0.98 12.15 -17.15
N MET A 147 -1.75 11.41 -16.35
CA MET A 147 -2.48 11.96 -15.19
C MET A 147 -1.53 12.59 -14.16
N ARG A 148 -0.41 11.92 -13.87
CA ARG A 148 0.63 12.44 -12.96
C ARG A 148 1.21 13.77 -13.45
N LYS A 149 1.42 13.92 -14.76
CA LYS A 149 1.95 15.17 -15.35
C LYS A 149 0.94 16.31 -15.31
N ASP A 150 -0.33 15.98 -15.55
CA ASP A 150 -1.44 16.95 -15.55
C ASP A 150 -1.75 17.43 -14.14
N ASN A 151 -1.93 16.50 -13.19
CA ASN A 151 -2.25 16.80 -11.81
C ASN A 151 -1.66 15.75 -10.84
N PRO A 152 -0.41 15.91 -10.37
CA PRO A 152 0.23 14.95 -9.47
C PRO A 152 -0.49 14.85 -8.12
N ASP A 153 -1.23 15.88 -7.71
CA ASP A 153 -1.93 15.92 -6.43
C ASP A 153 -3.15 14.99 -6.37
N GLU A 154 -3.60 14.44 -7.51
CA GLU A 154 -4.61 13.38 -7.52
C GLU A 154 -4.12 12.08 -6.90
N PHE A 155 -2.80 11.90 -6.74
CA PHE A 155 -2.20 10.67 -6.26
C PHE A 155 -1.67 10.81 -4.84
N THR A 156 -1.64 9.68 -4.12
CA THR A 156 -0.92 9.62 -2.85
C THR A 156 0.59 9.72 -3.11
N PRO A 157 1.35 10.46 -2.29
CA PRO A 157 2.81 10.53 -2.43
C PRO A 157 3.49 9.15 -2.35
N ASN A 158 2.97 8.25 -1.51
CA ASN A 158 3.46 6.87 -1.39
C ASN A 158 3.33 6.12 -2.72
N PHE A 159 2.20 6.27 -3.41
CA PHE A 159 1.98 5.62 -4.70
C PHE A 159 2.95 6.12 -5.76
N LEU A 160 3.11 7.44 -5.90
CA LEU A 160 4.03 8.02 -6.89
C LEU A 160 5.48 7.56 -6.65
N TYR A 161 5.92 7.56 -5.39
CA TYR A 161 7.24 7.04 -5.03
C TYR A 161 7.41 5.56 -5.41
N LEU A 162 6.39 4.72 -5.13
CA LEU A 162 6.45 3.29 -5.43
C LEU A 162 6.31 3.00 -6.93
N LEU A 163 5.64 3.86 -7.69
CA LEU A 163 5.57 3.78 -9.15
C LEU A 163 6.96 4.01 -9.75
N ASP A 164 7.68 5.02 -9.28
CA ASP A 164 9.07 5.28 -9.67
C ASP A 164 9.99 4.12 -9.27
N PHE A 165 9.83 3.59 -8.05
CA PHE A 165 10.57 2.41 -7.59
C PHE A 165 10.33 1.18 -8.49
N TYR A 166 9.06 0.90 -8.83
CA TYR A 166 8.68 -0.23 -9.67
C TYR A 166 9.22 -0.11 -11.10
N THR A 167 9.13 1.08 -11.70
CA THR A 167 9.57 1.31 -13.09
C THR A 167 11.09 1.24 -13.23
N ASN A 168 11.84 1.68 -12.22
CA ASN A 168 13.30 1.59 -12.21
C ASN A 168 13.83 0.16 -12.07
N GLN A 169 13.07 -0.77 -11.49
CA GLN A 169 13.46 -2.19 -11.44
C GLN A 169 13.27 -2.93 -12.77
N LYS A 170 12.52 -2.35 -13.72
CA LYS A 170 12.27 -2.96 -15.04
C LYS A 170 13.25 -2.51 -16.13
N LYS A 171 14.15 -1.59 -15.82
CA LYS A 171 15.24 -1.16 -16.71
C LYS A 171 16.47 -2.01 -16.44
#